data_AF-A0A1V5HGY5-F1
#
_entry.id   AF-A0A1V5HGY5-F1
#
_cell.length_a   1.000
_cell.length_b   1.000
_cell.length_c   1.000
_cell.angle_alpha   90.00
_cell.angle_beta   90.00
_cell.angle_gamma   90.00
#
_symmetry.space_group_name_H-M   'P 1'
#
loop_
_entity.id
_entity.type
_entity.pdbx_description
1 polymer ?
#
loop_
_entity_poly.entity_id
_entity_poly.type
_entity_poly.pdbx_seq_one_letter_code
_entity_poly.pdbx_strand_id
1 'polypeptide(L)'
;MRQSLIRLNNLVTRLRRPRVRPEQLLLLVPHCLQKKTCERNIRADIESCGRCGRCAVAAILELRDRYGIRVELVSGGRRAVAAARGSDIRAIVAVACGKELLAGLRAVLPKATLAVGNRQPEGPCVNTTVEVADVEKAVRWFLGLAANDGERT
;
A
#
# COMPACT_ATOMS: atom_id res chain seq x y z
N MET A 1 -18.93 -9.33 2.28
CA MET A 1 -18.47 -9.08 3.67
C MET A 1 -17.07 -8.45 3.77
N ARG A 2 -15.99 -9.07 3.28
CA ARG A 2 -14.60 -8.56 3.43
C ARG A 2 -14.40 -7.11 2.93
N GLN A 3 -14.91 -6.80 1.73
CA GLN A 3 -14.82 -5.46 1.15
C GLN A 3 -15.54 -4.40 2.00
N SER A 4 -16.69 -4.74 2.60
CA SER A 4 -17.44 -3.83 3.47
C SER A 4 -16.63 -3.44 4.71
N LEU A 5 -15.91 -4.38 5.32
CA LEU A 5 -15.05 -4.12 6.48
C LEU A 5 -13.83 -3.25 6.11
N ILE A 6 -13.23 -3.47 4.94
CA ILE A 6 -12.14 -2.65 4.43
C ILE A 6 -12.62 -1.21 4.19
N ARG A 7 -13.79 -1.04 3.55
CA ARG A 7 -14.40 0.29 3.35
C ARG A 7 -14.69 0.99 4.67
N LEU A 8 -15.24 0.26 5.65
CA LEU A 8 -15.50 0.79 6.98
C LEU A 8 -14.21 1.25 7.68
N ASN A 9 -13.15 0.42 7.65
CA ASN A 9 -11.84 0.82 8.18
C ASN A 9 -11.32 2.10 7.53
N ASN A 10 -11.39 2.18 6.19
CA ASN A 10 -10.92 3.34 5.44
C ASN A 10 -11.74 4.58 5.81
N LEU A 11 -13.06 4.46 5.94
CA LEU A 11 -13.94 5.53 6.39
C LEU A 11 -13.55 6.03 7.79
N VAL A 12 -13.44 5.12 8.76
CA VAL A 12 -13.07 5.45 10.15
C VAL A 12 -11.68 6.10 10.21
N THR A 13 -10.71 5.57 9.47
CA THR A 13 -9.36 6.16 9.38
C THR A 13 -9.43 7.56 8.80
N ARG A 14 -10.27 7.80 7.78
CA ARG A 14 -10.48 9.13 7.19
C ARG A 14 -11.12 10.11 8.16
N LEU A 15 -12.11 9.67 8.94
CA LEU A 15 -12.78 10.49 9.96
C LEU A 15 -11.82 10.94 11.07
N ARG A 16 -10.84 10.10 11.45
CA ARG A 16 -9.79 10.45 12.42
C ARG A 16 -8.81 11.52 11.90
N ARG A 17 -8.79 11.78 10.59
CA ARG A 17 -7.92 12.76 9.89
C ARG A 17 -6.44 12.80 10.33
N PRO A 18 -5.75 11.67 10.56
CA PRO A 18 -4.32 11.68 10.82
C PRO A 18 -3.53 12.26 9.65
N ARG A 19 -2.56 13.12 9.95
CA ARG A 19 -1.54 13.59 9.00
C ARG A 19 -0.17 13.16 9.51
N VAL A 20 0.72 12.83 8.59
CA VAL A 20 2.06 12.35 8.91
C VAL A 20 3.08 12.96 7.96
N ARG A 21 4.35 13.01 8.39
CA ARG A 21 5.46 13.33 7.49
C ARG A 21 5.74 12.14 6.57
N PRO A 22 6.36 12.36 5.39
CA PRO A 22 6.69 11.29 4.46
C PRO A 22 7.42 10.09 5.07
N GLU A 23 8.41 10.34 5.94
CA GLU A 23 9.26 9.31 6.53
C GLU A 23 8.50 8.44 7.55
N GLN A 24 7.35 8.93 8.03
CA GLN A 24 6.46 8.26 8.96
C GLN A 24 5.35 7.46 8.25
N LEU A 25 5.25 7.60 6.93
CA LEU A 25 4.28 6.90 6.09
C LEU A 25 4.93 5.68 5.43
N LEU A 26 4.37 4.51 5.72
CA LEU A 26 4.77 3.26 5.10
C LEU A 26 3.74 2.80 4.06
N LEU A 27 4.19 2.65 2.82
CA LEU A 27 3.45 1.96 1.76
C LEU A 27 3.89 0.50 1.71
N LEU A 28 3.04 -0.39 2.22
CA LEU A 28 3.24 -1.84 2.17
C LEU A 28 2.60 -2.41 0.90
N VAL A 29 3.41 -3.08 0.10
CA VAL A 29 2.96 -3.72 -1.15
C VAL A 29 3.31 -5.20 -1.18
N PRO A 30 2.49 -6.05 -1.81
CA PRO A 30 2.73 -7.48 -1.83
C PRO A 30 3.69 -7.84 -2.96
N HIS A 31 4.59 -8.79 -2.70
CA HIS A 31 5.53 -9.29 -3.71
C HIS A 31 4.87 -9.84 -4.98
N CYS A 32 3.60 -10.25 -4.89
CA CYS A 32 2.84 -10.76 -6.03
C CYS A 32 2.42 -9.68 -7.04
N LEU A 33 2.74 -8.40 -6.81
CA LEU A 33 2.71 -7.36 -7.86
C LEU A 33 3.80 -7.56 -8.91
N GLN A 34 4.90 -8.23 -8.54
CA GLN A 34 5.94 -8.58 -9.50
C GLN A 34 5.41 -9.61 -10.50
N LYS A 35 5.65 -9.38 -11.79
CA LYS A 35 5.39 -10.39 -12.81
C LYS A 35 6.29 -11.62 -12.59
N LYS A 36 5.72 -12.82 -12.70
CA LYS A 36 6.45 -14.10 -12.58
C LYS A 36 7.59 -14.24 -13.58
N THR A 37 7.46 -13.65 -14.76
CA THR A 37 8.48 -13.62 -15.81
C THR A 37 9.59 -12.59 -15.55
N CYS A 38 9.53 -11.85 -14.44
CA CYS A 38 10.57 -10.93 -14.05
C CYS A 38 11.69 -11.69 -13.34
N GLU A 39 12.88 -11.67 -13.93
CA GLU A 39 14.07 -12.37 -13.43
C GLU A 39 14.77 -11.65 -12.27
N ARG A 40 14.38 -10.40 -11.96
CA ARG A 40 14.98 -9.61 -10.88
C ARG A 40 14.53 -10.12 -9.52
N ASN A 41 15.45 -10.30 -8.57
CA ASN A 41 15.12 -10.76 -7.22
C ASN A 41 14.71 -9.60 -6.29
N ILE A 42 13.56 -8.97 -6.56
CA ILE A 42 13.10 -7.83 -5.75
C ILE A 42 12.60 -8.22 -4.34
N ARG A 43 12.51 -9.52 -4.05
CA ARG A 43 12.12 -10.03 -2.72
C ARG A 43 13.23 -9.85 -1.69
N ALA A 44 14.49 -9.91 -2.13
CA ALA A 44 15.65 -9.64 -1.31
C ALA A 44 15.85 -8.13 -1.16
N ASP A 45 15.72 -7.39 -2.26
CA ASP A 45 15.92 -5.96 -2.31
C ASP A 45 15.01 -5.31 -3.37
N ILE A 46 14.10 -4.44 -2.94
CA ILE A 46 13.16 -3.77 -3.85
C ILE A 46 13.87 -2.84 -4.84
N GLU A 47 15.07 -2.33 -4.50
CA GLU A 47 15.87 -1.48 -5.40
C GLU A 47 16.39 -2.23 -6.62
N SER A 48 16.49 -3.56 -6.55
CA SER A 48 16.87 -4.40 -7.68
C SER A 48 15.83 -4.40 -8.83
N CYS A 49 14.72 -3.68 -8.67
CA CYS A 49 13.74 -3.45 -9.74
C CYS A 49 14.34 -2.59 -10.85
N GLY A 50 14.49 -3.15 -12.05
CA GLY A 50 14.96 -2.40 -13.23
C GLY A 50 13.95 -1.41 -13.84
N ARG A 51 12.86 -1.07 -13.13
CA ARG A 51 11.83 -0.08 -13.53
C ARG A 51 11.29 -0.20 -14.96
N CYS A 52 11.21 -1.42 -15.49
CA CYS A 52 10.81 -1.68 -16.88
C CYS A 52 9.31 -1.45 -17.22
N GLY A 53 8.50 -0.97 -16.28
CA GLY A 53 7.06 -0.71 -16.49
C GLY A 53 6.15 -1.95 -16.65
N ARG A 54 6.70 -3.17 -16.78
CA ARG A 54 5.92 -4.41 -17.02
C ARG A 54 5.02 -4.85 -15.85
N CYS A 55 5.16 -4.23 -14.69
CA CYS A 55 4.35 -4.50 -13.50
C CYS A 55 4.22 -3.24 -12.64
N ALA A 56 3.28 -3.24 -11.69
CA ALA A 56 2.99 -2.07 -10.88
C ALA A 56 4.15 -1.63 -9.97
N VAL A 57 5.14 -2.49 -9.72
CA VAL A 57 6.28 -2.19 -8.81
C VAL A 57 7.03 -0.94 -9.24
N ALA A 58 7.27 -0.74 -10.53
CA ALA A 58 7.99 0.45 -11.03
C ALA A 58 7.25 1.74 -10.64
N ALA A 59 5.94 1.80 -10.90
CA ALA A 59 5.11 2.94 -10.55
C ALA A 59 5.00 3.16 -9.02
N ILE A 60 5.02 2.08 -8.22
CA ILE A 60 5.09 2.19 -6.75
C ILE A 60 6.40 2.84 -6.31
N LEU A 61 7.53 2.48 -6.93
CA LEU A 61 8.83 3.11 -6.64
C LEU A 61 8.88 4.57 -7.11
N GLU A 62 8.18 4.91 -8.19
CA GLU A 62 8.02 6.31 -8.60
C GLU A 62 7.23 7.12 -7.57
N LEU A 63 6.16 6.57 -7.00
CA LEU A 63 5.44 7.22 -5.88
C LEU A 63 6.35 7.41 -4.67
N ARG A 64 7.19 6.43 -4.36
CA ARG A 64 8.18 6.54 -3.29
C ARG A 64 9.08 7.74 -3.50
N ASP A 65 9.74 7.79 -4.65
CA ASP A 65 10.72 8.82 -4.97
C ASP A 65 10.07 10.20 -5.02
N ARG A 66 8.86 10.29 -5.59
CA ARG A 66 8.09 11.54 -5.70
C ARG A 66 7.67 12.11 -4.36
N TYR A 67 7.26 11.25 -3.42
CA TYR A 67 6.68 11.68 -2.15
C TYR A 67 7.63 11.56 -0.96
N GLY A 68 8.81 10.97 -1.12
CA GLY A 68 9.77 10.75 -0.03
C GLY A 68 9.28 9.76 1.04
N ILE A 69 8.35 8.86 0.66
CA ILE A 69 7.74 7.90 1.60
C ILE A 69 8.57 6.63 1.73
N ARG A 70 8.27 5.80 2.73
CA ARG A 70 8.84 4.46 2.83
C ARG A 70 8.01 3.46 2.05
N VAL A 71 8.65 2.59 1.27
CA VAL A 71 8.01 1.46 0.59
C VAL A 71 8.66 0.16 1.02
N GLU A 72 7.85 -0.83 1.36
CA GLU A 72 8.33 -2.18 1.60
C GLU A 72 7.54 -3.23 0.80
N LEU A 73 8.26 -4.08 0.08
CA LEU A 73 7.74 -5.25 -0.60
C LEU A 73 7.77 -6.46 0.34
N VAL A 74 6.61 -7.06 0.60
CA VAL A 74 6.49 -8.15 1.58
C VAL A 74 6.00 -9.46 0.96
N SER A 75 6.60 -10.56 1.43
CA SER A 75 6.24 -11.91 0.98
C SER A 75 5.09 -12.56 1.76
N GLY A 76 4.65 -11.96 2.86
CA GLY A 76 3.52 -12.45 3.66
C GLY A 76 3.21 -11.61 4.89
N GLY A 77 2.09 -11.92 5.54
CA GLY A 77 1.51 -11.11 6.63
C GLY A 77 2.43 -10.90 7.84
N ARG A 78 3.22 -11.90 8.28
CA ARG A 78 4.11 -11.74 9.44
C ARG A 78 5.15 -10.63 9.23
N ARG A 79 5.81 -10.61 8.07
CA ARG A 79 6.77 -9.56 7.71
C ARG A 79 6.08 -8.21 7.56
N ALA A 80 4.89 -8.19 6.94
CA ALA A 80 4.08 -6.99 6.80
C ALA A 80 3.75 -6.35 8.16
N VAL A 81 3.34 -7.16 9.14
CA VAL A 81 3.02 -6.69 10.49
C VAL A 81 4.26 -6.21 11.24
N ALA A 82 5.38 -6.92 11.13
CA ALA A 82 6.64 -6.50 11.74
C ALA A 82 7.09 -5.11 11.23
N ALA A 83 7.11 -4.92 9.91
CA ALA A 83 7.41 -3.64 9.28
C ALA A 83 6.43 -2.54 9.71
N ALA A 84 5.12 -2.83 9.63
CA ALA A 84 4.07 -1.91 10.04
C ALA A 84 4.18 -1.46 11.50
N ARG A 85 4.73 -2.28 12.39
CA ARG A 85 4.87 -1.97 13.82
C ARG A 85 6.10 -1.15 14.18
N GLY A 86 6.99 -0.83 13.23
CA GLY A 86 8.13 0.07 13.45
C GLY A 86 7.74 1.34 14.19
N SER A 87 8.53 1.76 15.18
CA SER A 87 8.20 2.87 16.10
C SER A 87 8.08 4.22 15.38
N ASP A 88 8.82 4.37 14.29
CA ASP A 88 8.84 5.53 13.39
C ASP A 88 7.64 5.57 12.42
N ILE A 89 6.97 4.45 12.19
CA ILE A 89 5.77 4.37 11.34
C ILE A 89 4.53 4.83 12.10
N ARG A 90 3.90 5.89 11.59
CA ARG A 90 2.69 6.51 12.17
C ARG A 90 1.43 6.23 11.35
N ALA A 91 1.57 6.03 10.04
CA ALA A 91 0.48 5.67 9.15
C ALA A 91 0.93 4.69 8.07
N ILE A 92 -0.02 3.93 7.54
CA ILE A 92 0.22 2.86 6.58
C ILE A 92 -0.75 2.99 5.40
N VAL A 93 -0.24 2.88 4.17
CA VAL A 93 -1.04 2.51 3.00
C VAL A 93 -0.75 1.04 2.70
N ALA A 94 -1.76 0.19 2.83
CA ALA A 94 -1.60 -1.26 2.66
C ALA A 94 -2.24 -1.72 1.35
N VAL A 95 -1.45 -2.36 0.48
CA VAL A 95 -1.92 -2.99 -0.76
C VAL A 95 -1.90 -4.50 -0.56
N ALA A 96 -3.04 -5.18 -0.69
CA ALA A 96 -3.11 -6.64 -0.71
C ALA A 96 -4.49 -7.13 -1.17
N CYS A 97 -4.68 -8.46 -1.18
CA CYS A 97 -6.00 -9.05 -1.38
C CYS A 97 -6.87 -8.88 -0.12
N GLY A 98 -8.19 -9.00 -0.27
CA GLY A 98 -9.11 -8.72 0.84
C GLY A 98 -8.91 -9.58 2.09
N LYS A 99 -8.39 -10.81 1.95
CA LYS A 99 -8.07 -11.68 3.10
C LYS A 99 -6.89 -11.14 3.90
N GLU A 100 -5.78 -10.86 3.23
CA GLU A 100 -4.56 -10.34 3.86
C GLU A 100 -4.76 -8.93 4.43
N LEU A 101 -5.47 -8.05 3.72
CA LEU A 101 -5.81 -6.71 4.21
C LEU A 101 -6.55 -6.79 5.54
N LEU A 102 -7.59 -7.62 5.62
CA LEU A 102 -8.41 -7.71 6.83
C LEU A 102 -7.63 -8.28 8.02
N ALA A 103 -6.74 -9.26 7.79
CA ALA A 103 -5.85 -9.78 8.83
C ALA A 103 -4.82 -8.73 9.27
N GLY A 104 -4.20 -8.04 8.32
CA GLY A 104 -3.21 -6.98 8.56
C GLY A 104 -3.78 -5.81 9.34
N LEU A 105 -4.96 -5.31 8.95
CA LEU A 105 -5.65 -4.21 9.62
C LEU A 105 -5.85 -4.47 11.11
N ARG A 106 -6.29 -5.68 11.48
CA ARG A 106 -6.45 -6.05 12.89
C ARG A 106 -5.13 -6.10 13.65
N ALA A 107 -4.07 -6.61 13.00
CA ALA A 107 -2.77 -6.80 13.64
C ALA A 107 -2.00 -5.49 13.89
N VAL A 108 -2.36 -4.41 13.20
CA VAL A 108 -1.67 -3.10 13.29
C VAL A 108 -2.45 -2.03 14.04
N LEU A 109 -3.65 -2.35 14.56
CA LEU A 109 -4.38 -1.43 15.44
C LEU A 109 -3.48 -1.01 16.63
N PRO A 110 -3.50 0.28 17.03
CA PRO A 110 -4.38 1.37 16.57
C PRO A 110 -3.81 2.24 15.42
N LYS A 111 -2.75 1.80 14.71
CA LYS A 111 -2.09 2.60 13.65
C LYS A 111 -3.06 2.94 12.51
N ALA A 112 -3.00 4.19 12.07
CA ALA A 112 -3.85 4.67 10.98
C ALA A 112 -3.49 3.96 9.68
N THR A 113 -4.45 3.26 9.08
CA THR A 113 -4.19 2.45 7.88
C THR A 113 -5.27 2.66 6.83
N LEU A 114 -4.87 3.09 5.63
CA LEU A 114 -5.73 3.03 4.45
C LEU A 114 -5.39 1.79 3.63
N ALA A 115 -6.39 0.97 3.36
CA ALA A 115 -6.25 -0.27 2.62
C ALA A 115 -6.71 -0.09 1.17
N VAL A 116 -5.88 -0.51 0.22
CA VAL A 116 -6.15 -0.51 -1.22
C VAL A 116 -6.12 -1.95 -1.72
N GLY A 117 -7.23 -2.42 -2.27
CA GLY A 117 -7.33 -3.79 -2.78
C GLY A 117 -6.50 -3.98 -4.04
N ASN A 118 -5.71 -5.06 -4.11
CA ASN A 118 -5.16 -5.50 -5.39
C ASN A 118 -6.20 -6.29 -6.21
N ARG A 119 -5.96 -6.41 -7.50
CA ARG A 119 -6.66 -7.29 -8.43
C ARG A 119 -5.83 -8.53 -8.71
N GLN A 120 -6.52 -9.64 -8.93
CA GLN A 120 -5.95 -10.96 -9.14
C GLN A 120 -6.40 -11.51 -10.50
N PRO A 121 -5.96 -10.91 -11.62
CA PRO A 121 -6.44 -11.27 -12.96
C PRO A 121 -6.06 -12.70 -13.35
N GLU A 122 -4.92 -13.18 -12.85
CA GLU A 122 -4.37 -14.51 -13.16
C GLU A 122 -4.48 -15.45 -11.94
N GLY A 123 -5.44 -15.17 -11.06
CA GLY A 123 -5.67 -15.95 -9.83
C GLY A 123 -4.87 -15.47 -8.62
N PRO A 124 -5.00 -16.18 -7.48
CA PRO A 124 -4.48 -15.72 -6.20
C PRO A 124 -2.96 -15.68 -6.20
N CYS A 125 -2.41 -14.52 -5.83
CA CYS A 125 -0.96 -14.29 -5.69
C CYS A 125 -0.15 -14.52 -6.99
N VAL A 126 -0.79 -14.48 -8.15
CA VAL A 126 -0.13 -14.58 -9.45
C VAL A 126 -0.35 -13.27 -10.21
N ASN A 127 0.76 -12.60 -10.57
CA ASN A 127 0.76 -11.42 -11.44
C ASN A 127 -0.33 -10.40 -11.07
N THR A 128 -0.44 -10.12 -9.77
CA THR A 128 -1.47 -9.22 -9.25
C THR A 128 -1.17 -7.79 -9.69
N THR A 129 -2.20 -6.96 -9.74
CA THR A 129 -2.05 -5.54 -10.10
C THR A 129 -2.84 -4.68 -9.13
N VAL A 130 -2.61 -3.38 -9.16
CA VAL A 130 -3.33 -2.40 -8.33
C VAL A 130 -3.54 -1.13 -9.14
N GLU A 131 -4.64 -0.44 -8.87
CA GLU A 131 -4.83 0.92 -9.39
C GLU A 131 -3.88 1.87 -8.67
N VAL A 132 -2.76 2.22 -9.32
CA VAL A 132 -1.72 3.08 -8.75
C VAL A 132 -2.29 4.45 -8.37
N ALA A 133 -3.25 4.96 -9.13
CA ALA A 133 -3.97 6.20 -8.81
C ALA A 133 -4.67 6.15 -7.44
N ASP A 134 -5.23 5.01 -7.04
CA ASP A 134 -5.89 4.87 -5.74
C ASP A 134 -4.86 4.76 -4.60
N VAL A 135 -3.69 4.17 -4.86
CA VAL A 135 -2.55 4.18 -3.94
C VAL A 135 -2.04 5.61 -3.74
N GLU A 136 -1.82 6.35 -4.83
CA GLU A 136 -1.37 7.74 -4.80
C GLU A 136 -2.38 8.65 -4.06
N LYS A 137 -3.69 8.49 -4.31
CA LYS A 137 -4.74 9.20 -3.55
C LYS A 137 -4.63 8.93 -2.04
N ALA A 138 -4.40 7.68 -1.63
CA ALA A 138 -4.24 7.33 -0.22
C ALA A 138 -2.96 7.93 0.39
N VAL A 139 -1.85 7.88 -0.33
CA VAL A 139 -0.57 8.51 0.06
C VAL A 139 -0.76 10.02 0.25
N ARG A 140 -1.24 10.72 -0.79
CA ARG A 140 -1.49 12.17 -0.75
C ARG A 140 -2.44 12.56 0.37
N TRP A 141 -3.46 11.73 0.63
CA TRP A 141 -4.39 11.97 1.73
C TRP A 141 -3.70 11.96 3.10
N PHE A 142 -2.80 11.00 3.37
CA PHE A 142 -2.04 11.02 4.62
C PHE A 142 -1.06 12.20 4.72
N LEU A 143 -0.50 12.63 3.58
CA LEU A 143 0.53 13.68 3.52
C LEU A 143 -0.01 15.12 3.53
N GLY A 144 -1.32 15.35 3.57
CA GLY A 144 -1.83 16.72 3.48
C GLY A 144 -2.09 17.22 2.05
N LEU A 145 -1.80 16.41 1.04
CA LEU A 145 -1.70 16.82 -0.37
C LEU A 145 -2.94 16.45 -1.22
N ALA A 146 -3.98 15.90 -0.58
CA ALA A 146 -5.26 15.71 -1.25
C ALA A 146 -5.82 17.10 -1.60
N ALA A 147 -6.20 17.29 -2.87
CA ALA A 147 -6.92 18.48 -3.27
C ALA A 147 -8.17 18.60 -2.38
N ASN A 148 -8.61 19.83 -2.10
CA ASN A 148 -9.96 20.05 -1.64
C ASN A 148 -10.88 19.49 -2.74
N ASP A 149 -11.40 18.28 -2.55
CA ASP A 149 -12.57 17.79 -3.25
C ASP A 149 -13.80 18.58 -2.71
N GLY A 150 -13.75 19.91 -2.86
CA GLY A 150 -14.88 20.81 -2.75
C GLY A 150 -15.45 20.99 -4.15
N GLU A 151 -16.78 20.93 -4.23
CA GLU A 151 -17.62 21.27 -5.37
C GLU A 151 -17.07 21.01 -6.78
N ARG A 152 -17.64 20.01 -7.45
CA ARG A 152 -18.05 20.18 -8.85
C ARG A 152 -19.38 19.46 -9.08
N THR A 153 -20.43 20.31 -9.05
CA THR A 153 -21.82 20.14 -9.53
C THR A 153 -22.66 19.01 -8.95
#